data_AF-A0A383BMI4-F1
#
_entry.id   AF-A0A383BMI4-F1
#
_cell.length_a   1.000
_cell.length_b   1.000
_cell.length_c   1.000
_cell.angle_alpha   90.00
_cell.angle_beta   90.00
_cell.angle_gamma   90.00
#
_symmetry.space_group_name_H-M   'P 1'
#
loop_
_entity.id
_entity.type
_entity.pdbx_description
1 polymer ?
#
loop_
_entity_poly.entity_id
_entity_poly.type
_entity_poly.pdbx_seq_one_letter_code
_entity_poly.pdbx_strand_id
1 'polypeptide(L)' 'TARVSASQAFNECSKENIQTHGGMGFTWEFDCHLYYRRCRQLAANIGSQAIWKNKLISSLERANQI' A
#
# COMPACT_ATOMS: atom_id res chain seq x y z
N THR A 1 -3.42 1.56 -13.45
CA THR A 1 -2.15 1.00 -12.94
C THR A 1 -1.67 1.71 -11.68
N ALA A 2 -1.58 3.04 -11.67
CA ALA A 2 -1.04 3.85 -10.56
C ALA A 2 -1.52 3.50 -9.14
N ARG A 3 -2.83 3.26 -8.96
CA ARG A 3 -3.38 2.90 -7.63
C ARG A 3 -2.82 1.58 -7.11
N VAL A 4 -2.80 0.54 -7.94
CA VAL A 4 -2.35 -0.80 -7.53
C VAL A 4 -0.86 -0.76 -7.16
N SER A 5 -0.05 -0.08 -7.96
CA SER A 5 1.40 0.05 -7.71
C SER A 5 1.67 0.91 -6.46
N ALA A 6 1.03 2.07 -6.32
CA ALA A 6 1.24 2.95 -5.17
C ALA A 6 0.83 2.30 -3.85
N SER A 7 -0.32 1.62 -3.79
CA SER A 7 -0.75 0.92 -2.58
C SER A 7 0.18 -0.23 -2.21
N GLN A 8 0.73 -0.96 -3.20
CA GLN A 8 1.70 -2.02 -2.96
C GLN A 8 3.02 -1.45 -2.44
N ALA A 9 3.57 -0.43 -3.12
CA ALA A 9 4.81 0.21 -2.72
C ALA A 9 4.70 0.81 -1.31
N PHE A 10 3.62 1.51 -0.99
CA PHE A 10 3.45 2.10 0.34
C PHE A 10 3.39 1.05 1.45
N ASN A 11 2.75 -0.09 1.20
CA ASN A 11 2.71 -1.20 2.15
C ASN A 11 4.09 -1.82 2.42
N GLU A 12 4.90 -1.97 1.37
CA GLU A 12 6.27 -2.46 1.49
C GLU A 12 7.17 -1.45 2.20
N CYS A 13 7.24 -0.21 1.68
CA CYS A 13 8.09 0.84 2.25
C CYS A 13 7.73 1.17 3.69
N SER A 14 6.45 1.21 4.07
CA SER A 14 6.07 1.52 5.45
C SER A 14 6.44 0.42 6.46
N LYS A 15 6.46 -0.84 6.03
CA LYS A 15 6.95 -1.96 6.86
C LYS A 15 8.47 -1.93 6.99
N GLU A 16 9.16 -1.83 5.86
CA GLU A 16 10.63 -1.77 5.83
C GLU A 16 11.16 -0.55 6.56
N ASN A 17 10.42 0.57 6.57
CA ASN A 17 10.77 1.74 7.35
C ASN A 17 10.84 1.44 8.85
N ILE A 18 9.89 0.67 9.40
CA ILE A 18 9.97 0.23 10.82
C ILE A 18 11.17 -0.71 11.00
N GLN A 19 11.32 -1.72 10.12
CA GLN A 19 12.34 -2.74 10.24
C GLN A 19 13.77 -2.17 10.18
N THR A 20 13.99 -1.18 9.31
CA THR A 20 15.30 -0.51 9.13
C THR A 20 15.75 0.21 10.40
N HIS A 21 14.81 0.76 11.18
CA HIS A 21 15.11 1.49 12.43
C HIS A 21 15.07 0.57 13.67
N GLY A 22 14.74 -0.71 13.51
CA GLY A 22 14.62 -1.67 14.59
C GLY A 22 13.60 -1.23 15.65
N GLY A 23 13.94 -1.40 16.93
CA GLY A 23 13.06 -1.04 18.05
C GLY A 23 12.65 0.43 18.05
N MET A 24 13.55 1.35 17.65
CA MET A 24 13.26 2.78 17.59
C MET A 24 12.22 3.12 16.51
N GLY A 25 12.09 2.29 15.47
CA GLY A 25 11.05 2.45 14.45
C GLY A 25 9.63 2.25 14.99
N PHE A 26 9.47 1.65 16.17
CA PHE A 26 8.18 1.44 16.83
C PHE A 26 7.93 2.40 18.01
N THR A 27 8.88 3.28 18.31
CA THR A 27 8.75 4.29 19.36
C THR A 27 8.45 5.67 18.78
N TRP A 28 8.50 6.73 19.60
CA TRP A 28 8.13 8.09 19.21
C TRP A 28 9.31 8.95 18.73
N GLU A 29 10.50 8.38 18.75
CA GLU A 29 11.74 8.98 18.25
C GLU A 29 11.71 9.08 16.71
N PHE A 30 10.97 8.18 16.05
CA PHE A 30 10.72 8.24 14.61
C PHE A 30 9.25 7.96 14.27
N ASP A 31 8.73 8.67 13.27
CA ASP A 31 7.34 8.55 12.82
C ASP A 31 7.06 7.28 11.98
N CYS A 32 7.98 6.32 11.94
CA CYS A 32 7.87 5.12 11.09
C CYS A 32 6.55 4.37 11.31
N HIS A 33 6.16 4.22 12.57
CA HIS A 33 4.92 3.56 12.98
C HIS A 33 3.65 4.32 12.51
N LEU A 34 3.70 5.65 12.35
CA LEU A 34 2.57 6.43 11.83
C LEU A 34 2.30 6.11 10.35
N TYR A 35 3.35 5.96 9.54
CA TYR A 35 3.23 5.58 8.13
C TYR A 35 2.65 4.17 7.96
N TYR A 36 3.11 3.21 8.77
CA TYR A 36 2.58 1.86 8.73
C TYR A 36 1.10 1.82 9.14
N ARG A 37 0.72 2.49 10.24
CA ARG A 37 -0.68 2.62 10.67
C ARG A 37 -1.56 3.25 9.58
N ARG A 38 -1.08 4.32 8.94
CA ARG A 38 -1.78 4.95 7.81
C ARG A 38 -1.95 3.97 6.65
N CYS A 39 -0.92 3.22 6.29
CA CYS A 39 -1.02 2.21 5.24
C CYS A 39 -2.12 1.18 5.54
N ARG A 40 -2.18 0.68 6.79
CA ARG A 40 -3.22 -0.26 7.22
C ARG A 40 -4.62 0.36 7.19
N GLN A 41 -4.76 1.61 7.63
CA GLN A 41 -6.02 2.36 7.59
C GLN A 41 -6.52 2.52 6.14
N LEU A 42 -5.64 2.92 5.22
CA LEU A 42 -6.00 3.10 3.81
C LEU A 42 -6.39 1.77 3.15
N ALA A 43 -5.70 0.67 3.49
CA ALA A 43 -6.05 -0.66 2.98
C ALA A 43 -7.45 -1.11 3.44
N ALA A 44 -7.87 -0.73 4.65
CA ALA A 44 -9.22 -1.01 5.15
C ALA A 44 -10.28 -0.11 4.49
N ASN A 45 -10.02 1.20 4.40
CA ASN A 45 -11.01 2.17 3.92
C ASN A 45 -11.22 2.15 2.41
N ILE A 46 -10.16 1.88 1.65
CA ILE A 46 -10.17 2.01 0.18
C ILE A 46 -10.46 0.65 -0.48
N GLY A 47 -10.51 -0.43 0.30
CA GLY A 47 -10.76 -1.78 -0.18
C GLY A 47 -9.48 -2.54 -0.54
N SER A 48 -9.60 -3.86 -0.61
CA SER A 48 -8.46 -4.77 -0.74
C SER A 48 -7.74 -4.63 -2.08
N GLN A 49 -6.44 -4.96 -2.09
CA GLN A 49 -5.61 -4.92 -3.31
C GLN A 49 -6.16 -5.84 -4.42
N ALA A 50 -6.81 -6.96 -4.07
CA ALA A 50 -7.43 -7.88 -5.03
C ALA A 50 -8.55 -7.18 -5.83
N ILE A 51 -9.41 -6.41 -5.17
CA ILE A 51 -10.49 -5.67 -5.83
C ILE A 51 -9.92 -4.69 -6.86
N TRP A 52 -8.87 -3.96 -6.50
CA TRP A 52 -8.25 -2.98 -7.39
C TRP A 52 -7.47 -3.61 -8.52
N LYS A 53 -6.83 -4.77 -8.30
CA LYS A 53 -6.19 -5.56 -9.36
C LYS A 53 -7.22 -6.06 -10.38
N ASN A 54 -8.34 -6.63 -9.93
CA ASN A 54 -9.38 -7.11 -10.82
C ASN A 54 -9.98 -5.96 -11.65
N LYS A 55 -10.30 -4.82 -11.03
CA LYS A 55 -10.77 -3.62 -11.75
C LYS A 55 -9.78 -3.14 -12.81
N LEU A 56 -8.48 -3.19 -12.51
CA LEU A 56 -7.43 -2.83 -13.46
C LEU A 56 -7.39 -3.80 -14.64
N ILE A 57 -7.41 -5.10 -14.38
CA ILE A 57 -7.38 -6.15 -15.41
C ILE A 57 -8.60 -6.01 -16.33
N SER A 58 -9.82 -5.95 -15.78
CA SER A 58 -11.03 -5.81 -16.58
C SER A 58 -11.05 -4.52 -17.42
N SER A 59 -10.44 -3.44 -16.93
CA SER A 59 -10.29 -2.21 -17.71
C SER A 59 -9.30 -2.35 -18.86
N LEU A 60 -8.22 -3.11 -18.67
CA LEU A 60 -7.22 -3.37 -19.71
C LEU A 60 -7.77 -4.34 -20.77
N GLU A 61 -8.47 -5.39 -20.37
CA GLU A 61 -9.15 -6.32 -21.28
C GLU A 61 -10.12 -5.58 -22.20
N ARG A 62 -10.95 -4.68 -21.64
CA ARG A 62 -11.86 -3.86 -22.44
C ARG A 62 -11.13 -2.95 -23.42
N ALA A 63 -10.02 -2.34 -23.00
CA ALA A 63 -9.22 -1.47 -23.87
C ALA A 63 -8.53 -2.24 -25.01
N ASN A 64 -8.16 -3.49 -24.77
CA ASN A 64 -7.52 -4.38 -25.75
C ASN A 64 -8.49 -5.07 -26.72
N GLN A 65 -9.81 -4.97 -26.48
CA GLN A 65 -10.85 -5.50 -27.38
C GLN A 65 -11.24 -4.50 -28.49
N ILE A 66 -10.59 -3.34 -28.53
CA ILE A 66 -10.69 -2.33 -29.60
C ILE A 66 -9.49 -2.50 -30.54
#